data_AF-A0A833TVN0-F1
#
_entry.id   AF-A0A833TVN0-F1
#
_cell.length_a   1.000
_cell.length_b   1.000
_cell.length_c   1.000
_cell.angle_alpha   90.00
_cell.angle_beta   90.00
_cell.angle_gamma   90.00
#
_symmetry.space_group_name_H-M   'P 1'
#
loop_
_entity.id
_entity.type
_entity.pdbx_description
1 polymer ?
#
loop_
_entity_poly.entity_id
_entity_poly.type
_entity_poly.pdbx_seq_one_letter_code
_entity_poly.pdbx_strand_id
1 'polypeptide(L)'
;MSTTLSTTRPLEHFNIWDSLAQNIAFVVNRLSQFMQKPTTNHWAVAKRLLRYLKQTMFHGLLLQKHDQFQLKTYIDADWASNTDTRVSTTAFIIFIGPNPISLSARKQRAVSRSSIEVEFQALATATSETVWLHSLIKELGLNLTSNVL
;
A
#
# COMPACT_ATOMS: atom_id res chain seq x y z
N MET A 1 -20.25 38.60 2.27
CA MET A 1 -20.55 37.16 2.35
C MET A 1 -19.39 36.44 1.67
N SER A 2 -18.17 36.47 2.22
CA SER A 2 -17.67 35.65 3.35
C SER A 2 -17.84 34.15 3.02
N THR A 3 -16.83 33.31 2.84
CA THR A 3 -15.48 33.27 3.45
C THR A 3 -14.53 32.40 2.62
N THR A 4 -13.26 32.79 2.59
CA THR A 4 -12.09 32.12 2.00
C THR A 4 -11.65 30.90 2.78
N LEU A 5 -11.27 29.80 2.10
CA LEU A 5 -10.30 28.82 2.60
C LEU A 5 -9.26 28.54 1.52
N SER A 6 -8.17 29.31 1.56
CA SER A 6 -6.91 28.92 0.96
C SER A 6 -6.20 27.94 1.90
N THR A 7 -5.96 26.72 1.44
CA THR A 7 -4.84 25.88 1.90
C THR A 7 -4.55 24.86 0.82
N THR A 8 -3.90 25.32 -0.24
CA THR A 8 -3.21 24.46 -1.20
C THR A 8 -1.90 23.99 -0.56
N ARG A 9 -1.88 22.74 -0.07
CA ARG A 9 -0.67 21.91 0.06
C ARG A 9 -1.00 20.53 -0.51
N PRO A 10 -0.09 19.91 -1.28
CA PRO A 10 -0.47 19.01 -2.37
C PRO A 10 -0.77 17.60 -1.84
N LEU A 11 -2.03 17.18 -1.95
CA LEU A 11 -2.45 15.78 -1.77
C LEU A 11 -1.95 14.87 -2.90
N GLU A 12 -1.31 15.41 -3.94
CA GLU A 12 -0.78 14.63 -5.06
C GLU A 12 0.51 13.87 -4.71
N HIS A 13 1.35 14.36 -3.80
CA HIS A 13 2.57 13.64 -3.41
C HIS A 13 2.28 12.38 -2.59
N PHE A 14 1.21 12.38 -1.78
CA PHE A 14 0.90 11.25 -0.88
C PHE A 14 0.38 10.03 -1.67
N ASN A 15 -0.49 10.25 -2.66
CA ASN A 15 -0.99 9.19 -3.54
C ASN A 15 0.11 8.53 -4.39
N ILE A 16 1.15 9.28 -4.76
CA ILE A 16 2.24 8.76 -5.59
C ILE A 16 3.11 7.80 -4.79
N TRP A 17 3.43 8.08 -3.51
CA TRP A 17 4.27 7.19 -2.70
C TRP A 17 3.57 5.89 -2.31
N ASP A 18 2.28 5.96 -1.98
CA ASP A 18 1.48 4.79 -1.60
C ASP A 18 1.31 3.83 -2.77
N SER A 19 0.95 4.38 -3.95
CA SER A 19 0.88 3.60 -5.19
C SER A 19 2.27 3.10 -5.61
N LEU A 20 3.32 3.88 -5.40
CA LEU A 20 4.65 3.52 -5.88
C LEU A 20 5.25 2.34 -5.12
N ALA A 21 5.18 2.35 -3.79
CA ALA A 21 5.72 1.28 -2.97
C ALA A 21 5.02 -0.06 -3.27
N GLN A 22 3.69 -0.04 -3.45
CA GLN A 22 2.92 -1.20 -3.88
C GLN A 22 3.34 -1.69 -5.27
N ASN A 23 3.51 -0.77 -6.22
CA ASN A 23 3.92 -1.09 -7.59
C ASN A 23 5.31 -1.76 -7.63
N ILE A 24 6.27 -1.29 -6.82
CA ILE A 24 7.61 -1.90 -6.76
C ILE A 24 7.52 -3.33 -6.21
N ALA A 25 6.83 -3.54 -5.08
CA ALA A 25 6.67 -4.85 -4.46
C ALA A 25 5.97 -5.84 -5.41
N PHE A 26 4.94 -5.38 -6.12
CA PHE A 26 4.23 -6.17 -7.13
C PHE A 26 5.15 -6.59 -8.29
N VAL A 27 5.90 -5.65 -8.87
CA VAL A 27 6.82 -5.94 -9.99
C VAL A 27 7.92 -6.91 -9.56
N VAL A 28 8.50 -6.74 -8.37
CA VAL A 28 9.52 -7.66 -7.84
C VAL A 28 8.96 -9.06 -7.65
N ASN A 29 7.77 -9.19 -7.05
CA ASN A 29 7.09 -10.48 -6.86
C ASN A 29 6.74 -11.13 -8.20
N ARG A 30 6.37 -10.34 -9.21
CA ARG A 30 6.12 -10.87 -10.55
C ARG A 30 7.41 -11.37 -11.21
N LEU A 31 8.51 -10.63 -11.13
CA LEU A 31 9.80 -11.02 -11.70
C LEU A 31 10.36 -12.28 -11.02
N SER A 32 10.19 -12.43 -9.71
CA SER A 32 10.68 -13.60 -8.96
C SER A 32 10.05 -14.92 -9.43
N GLN A 33 8.79 -14.88 -9.86
CA GLN A 33 8.07 -16.05 -10.38
C GLN A 33 8.68 -16.61 -11.68
N PHE A 34 9.35 -15.77 -12.47
CA PHE A 34 9.95 -16.16 -13.76
C PHE A 34 11.47 -16.30 -13.71
N MET A 35 12.08 -16.32 -12.52
CA MET A 35 13.54 -16.47 -12.36
C MET A 35 14.09 -17.80 -12.89
N GLN A 36 13.27 -18.87 -12.87
CA GLN A 36 13.70 -20.18 -13.36
C GLN A 36 13.86 -20.24 -14.89
N LYS A 37 13.07 -19.45 -15.63
CA LYS A 37 13.11 -19.36 -17.11
C LYS A 37 12.76 -17.93 -17.57
N PRO A 38 13.68 -16.96 -17.43
CA PRO A 38 13.42 -15.57 -17.79
C PRO A 38 13.30 -15.41 -19.32
N THR A 39 12.42 -14.51 -19.75
CA THR A 39 12.26 -14.13 -21.17
C THR A 39 12.81 -12.72 -21.40
N THR A 40 12.98 -12.34 -22.67
CA THR A 40 13.45 -10.99 -23.06
C THR A 40 12.56 -9.87 -22.51
N ASN A 41 11.24 -10.13 -22.42
CA ASN A 41 10.28 -9.21 -21.81
C ASN A 41 10.51 -9.04 -20.30
N HIS A 42 10.72 -10.14 -19.57
CA HIS A 42 11.03 -10.09 -18.13
C HIS A 42 12.34 -9.32 -17.88
N TRP A 43 13.35 -9.49 -18.73
CA TRP A 43 14.60 -8.75 -18.66
C TRP A 43 14.42 -7.24 -18.92
N ALA A 44 13.56 -6.86 -19.86
CA ALA A 44 13.25 -5.46 -20.13
C ALA A 44 12.54 -4.78 -18.93
N VAL A 45 11.59 -5.47 -18.30
CA VAL A 45 10.90 -5.01 -17.10
C VAL A 45 11.86 -4.88 -15.91
N ALA A 46 12.74 -5.86 -15.69
CA ALA A 46 13.76 -5.79 -14.65
C ALA A 46 14.69 -4.57 -14.83
N LYS A 47 15.16 -4.31 -16.05
CA LYS A 47 15.97 -3.11 -16.34
C LYS A 47 15.20 -1.82 -16.14
N ARG A 48 13.90 -1.78 -16.43
CA ARG A 48 13.04 -0.61 -16.14
C ARG A 48 12.94 -0.38 -14.64
N LEU A 49 12.72 -1.43 -13.85
CA LEU A 49 12.69 -1.37 -12.39
C LEU A 49 14.01 -0.83 -11.83
N LEU A 50 15.16 -1.37 -12.28
CA LEU A 50 16.47 -0.90 -11.81
C LEU A 50 16.75 0.57 -12.17
N ARG A 51 16.37 1.02 -13.37
CA ARG A 51 16.46 2.44 -13.75
C ARG A 51 15.56 3.33 -12.90
N TYR A 52 14.37 2.83 -12.59
CA TYR A 52 13.44 3.53 -11.72
C TYR A 52 14.04 3.71 -10.31
N LEU A 53 14.52 2.62 -9.70
CA LEU A 53 15.19 2.65 -8.39
C LEU A 53 16.40 3.59 -8.37
N LYS A 54 17.18 3.60 -9.45
CA LYS A 54 18.29 4.54 -9.62
C LYS A 54 17.81 5.99 -9.67
N GLN A 55 16.68 6.29 -10.31
CA GLN A 55 16.14 7.64 -10.35
C GLN A 55 15.53 8.07 -9.00
N THR A 56 14.96 7.12 -8.26
CA THR A 56 14.33 7.37 -6.96
C THR A 56 15.26 7.21 -5.78
N MET A 57 16.57 7.08 -6.00
CA MET A 57 17.55 6.89 -4.92
C MET A 57 17.59 8.05 -3.90
N PHE A 58 17.16 9.24 -4.29
CA PHE A 58 17.05 10.41 -3.40
C PHE A 58 15.71 10.52 -2.68
N HIS A 59 14.78 9.62 -2.97
CA HIS A 59 13.49 9.59 -2.32
C HIS A 59 13.50 8.52 -1.24
N GLY A 60 13.15 8.91 -0.02
CA GLY A 60 13.13 8.04 1.14
C GLY A 60 11.86 8.23 1.96
N LEU A 61 11.60 7.26 2.84
CA LEU A 61 10.54 7.38 3.83
C LEU A 61 10.96 8.40 4.87
N LEU A 62 10.19 9.47 4.98
CA LEU A 62 10.43 10.51 5.97
C LEU A 62 9.62 10.20 7.23
N LEU A 63 10.30 9.70 8.27
CA LEU A 63 9.69 9.47 9.57
C LEU A 63 9.70 10.77 10.38
N GLN A 64 8.52 11.28 10.70
CA GLN A 64 8.34 12.48 11.52
C GLN A 64 7.87 12.11 12.92
N LYS A 65 8.45 12.74 13.94
CA LYS A 65 7.86 12.68 15.28
C LYS A 65 6.47 13.33 15.22
N HIS A 66 5.47 12.63 15.74
CA HIS A 66 4.10 13.14 15.84
C HIS A 66 3.55 12.78 17.22
N ASP A 67 2.91 13.73 17.87
CA ASP A 67 2.43 13.55 19.25
C ASP A 67 1.06 12.85 19.31
N GLN A 68 0.33 12.80 18.20
CA GLN A 68 -0.93 12.06 18.09
C GLN A 68 -0.73 10.74 17.34
N PHE A 69 -0.96 9.62 18.03
CA PHE A 69 -0.95 8.30 17.44
C PHE A 69 -2.34 7.96 16.90
N GLN A 70 -2.60 8.36 15.65
CA GLN A 70 -3.80 7.99 14.90
C GLN A 70 -3.46 6.89 13.90
N LEU A 71 -4.16 5.76 13.98
CA LEU A 71 -4.07 4.72 12.96
C LEU A 71 -4.94 5.09 11.76
N LYS A 72 -4.34 5.20 10.59
CA LYS A 72 -5.05 5.40 9.31
C LYS A 72 -4.71 4.26 8.37
N THR A 73 -5.71 3.74 7.68
CA THR A 73 -5.54 2.59 6.79
C THR A 73 -6.11 2.90 5.44
N TYR A 74 -5.27 2.73 4.43
CA TYR A 74 -5.65 2.85 3.03
C TYR A 74 -5.60 1.47 2.42
N ILE A 75 -6.60 1.18 1.60
CA ILE A 75 -6.82 -0.12 0.99
C ILE A 75 -6.95 0.12 -0.50
N ASP A 76 -6.27 -0.71 -1.28
CA ASP A 76 -6.37 -0.76 -2.73
C ASP A 76 -6.64 -2.20 -3.17
N ALA A 77 -7.49 -2.36 -4.17
CA ALA A 77 -8.03 -3.65 -4.58
C ALA A 77 -8.23 -3.70 -6.08
N ASP A 78 -7.44 -4.55 -6.74
CA ASP A 78 -7.48 -4.73 -8.17
C ASP A 78 -8.13 -6.08 -8.52
N TRP A 79 -9.29 -6.03 -9.19
CA TRP A 79 -9.97 -7.21 -9.69
C TRP A 79 -9.36 -7.72 -10.99
N ALA A 80 -9.04 -9.02 -11.03
CA ALA A 80 -8.57 -9.73 -12.22
C ALA A 80 -7.35 -9.10 -12.96
N SER A 81 -6.51 -8.31 -12.27
CA SER A 81 -5.38 -7.59 -12.88
C SER A 81 -4.30 -8.48 -13.49
N ASN A 82 -4.21 -9.74 -13.05
CA ASN A 82 -3.30 -10.73 -13.63
C ASN A 82 -3.96 -11.47 -14.80
N THR A 83 -3.64 -11.11 -16.04
CA THR A 83 -4.23 -11.69 -17.26
C THR A 83 -4.03 -13.21 -17.38
N ASP A 84 -2.94 -13.75 -16.80
CA ASP A 84 -2.62 -15.17 -16.88
C ASP A 84 -3.40 -16.05 -15.89
N THR A 85 -3.76 -15.51 -14.71
CA THR A 85 -4.41 -16.30 -13.65
C THR A 85 -5.78 -15.76 -13.23
N ARG A 86 -6.17 -14.57 -13.72
CA ARG A 86 -7.35 -13.78 -13.28
C ARG A 86 -7.47 -13.63 -11.76
N VAL A 87 -6.34 -13.73 -11.06
CA VAL A 87 -6.28 -13.59 -9.61
C VAL A 87 -6.22 -12.12 -9.27
N SER A 88 -7.14 -11.68 -8.42
CA SER A 88 -7.19 -10.33 -7.87
C SER A 88 -6.03 -10.06 -6.94
N THR A 89 -5.58 -8.82 -6.89
CA THR A 89 -4.51 -8.37 -6.00
C THR A 89 -5.10 -7.39 -5.02
N THR A 90 -4.86 -7.61 -3.72
CA THR A 90 -5.23 -6.65 -2.69
C THR A 90 -3.99 -6.12 -2.04
N ALA A 91 -4.04 -4.84 -1.70
CA ALA A 91 -2.94 -4.18 -1.05
C ALA A 91 -3.47 -3.18 -0.03
N PHE A 92 -2.73 -2.98 1.04
CA PHE A 92 -3.09 -2.02 2.08
C PHE A 92 -1.83 -1.40 2.65
N ILE A 93 -1.98 -0.17 3.16
CA ILE A 93 -0.96 0.55 3.90
C ILE A 93 -1.56 1.14 5.16
N ILE A 94 -0.88 0.96 6.29
CA ILE A 94 -1.29 1.44 7.60
C ILE A 94 -0.28 2.48 8.05
N PHE A 95 -0.80 3.63 8.49
CA PHE A 95 -0.06 4.77 8.99
C PHE A 95 -0.32 4.98 10.48
N ILE A 96 0.72 5.40 11.19
CA ILE A 96 0.61 6.04 12.51
C ILE A 96 0.94 7.51 12.32
N GLY A 97 -0.07 8.38 12.43
CA GLY A 97 0.07 9.80 12.13
C GLY A 97 0.53 9.99 10.67
N PRO A 98 1.67 10.66 10.41
CA PRO A 98 2.23 10.81 9.06
C PRO A 98 3.12 9.64 8.61
N ASN A 99 3.39 8.65 9.46
CA ASN A 99 4.40 7.63 9.22
C ASN A 99 3.78 6.30 8.78
N PRO A 100 4.19 5.73 7.63
CA PRO A 100 3.77 4.39 7.24
C PRO A 100 4.47 3.34 8.11
N ILE A 101 3.70 2.41 8.66
CA ILE A 101 4.21 1.36 9.57
C ILE A 101 4.08 -0.05 9.01
N SER A 102 3.06 -0.30 8.19
CA SER A 102 2.80 -1.60 7.60
C SER A 102 2.31 -1.40 6.17
N LEU A 103 2.92 -2.13 5.25
CA LEU A 103 2.54 -2.17 3.84
C LEU A 103 2.51 -3.63 3.42
N SER A 104 1.43 -4.04 2.78
CA SER A 104 1.31 -5.38 2.22
C SER A 104 0.62 -5.35 0.87
N ALA A 105 1.13 -6.14 -0.07
CA ALA A 105 0.52 -6.37 -1.37
C ALA A 105 0.50 -7.89 -1.62
N ARG A 106 -0.70 -8.46 -1.75
CA ARG A 106 -0.91 -9.90 -1.80
C ARG A 106 -1.84 -10.28 -2.95
N LYS A 107 -1.47 -11.34 -3.66
CA LYS A 107 -2.38 -12.05 -4.58
C LYS A 107 -3.38 -12.87 -3.76
N GLN A 108 -4.67 -12.72 -4.03
CA GLN A 108 -5.69 -13.51 -3.35
C GLN A 108 -5.55 -15.00 -3.71
N ARG A 109 -5.79 -15.89 -2.74
CA ARG A 109 -5.68 -17.35 -2.97
C ARG A 109 -6.87 -17.89 -3.80
N ALA A 110 -8.01 -17.20 -3.75
CA ALA A 110 -9.21 -17.52 -4.50
C ALA A 110 -9.43 -16.52 -5.64
N VAL A 111 -10.09 -16.97 -6.71
CA VAL A 111 -10.50 -16.10 -7.82
C VAL A 111 -11.82 -15.43 -7.44
N SER A 112 -11.80 -14.12 -7.25
CA SER A 112 -13.00 -13.34 -6.92
C SER A 112 -13.87 -13.16 -8.16
N ARG A 113 -15.18 -13.28 -7.97
CA ARG A 113 -16.15 -13.29 -9.06
C ARG A 113 -16.70 -11.89 -9.36
N SER A 114 -16.38 -10.90 -8.52
CA SER A 114 -16.72 -9.49 -8.69
C SER A 114 -15.66 -8.58 -8.07
N SER A 115 -15.64 -7.30 -8.45
CA SER A 115 -14.78 -6.27 -7.82
C SER A 115 -15.16 -6.03 -6.36
N ILE A 116 -16.45 -6.00 -6.04
CA ILE A 116 -16.97 -5.82 -4.67
C ILE A 116 -16.43 -6.89 -3.72
N GLU A 117 -16.36 -8.14 -4.19
CA GLU A 117 -15.80 -9.24 -3.39
C GLU A 117 -14.31 -9.03 -3.09
N VAL A 118 -13.54 -8.53 -4.06
CA VAL A 118 -12.12 -8.21 -3.86
C VAL A 118 -11.96 -7.08 -2.85
N GLU A 119 -12.73 -6.00 -3.01
CA GLU A 119 -12.73 -4.85 -2.11
C GLU A 119 -13.08 -5.28 -0.68
N PHE A 120 -14.11 -6.11 -0.51
CA PHE A 120 -14.50 -6.62 0.81
C PHE A 120 -13.44 -7.51 1.44
N GLN A 121 -12.81 -8.39 0.65
CA GLN A 121 -11.70 -9.22 1.14
C GLN A 121 -10.46 -8.37 1.50
N ALA A 122 -10.16 -7.33 0.72
CA ALA A 122 -9.10 -6.37 1.01
C ALA A 122 -9.37 -5.67 2.34
N LEU A 123 -10.61 -5.22 2.53
CA LEU A 123 -11.08 -4.57 3.75
C LEU A 123 -10.99 -5.51 4.95
N ALA A 124 -11.47 -6.75 4.85
CA ALA A 124 -11.38 -7.73 5.92
C ALA A 124 -9.93 -8.03 6.34
N THR A 125 -9.02 -8.09 5.37
CA THR A 125 -7.60 -8.32 5.65
C THR A 125 -6.99 -7.10 6.35
N ALA A 126 -7.24 -5.90 5.81
CA ALA A 126 -6.73 -4.66 6.38
C ALA A 126 -7.28 -4.41 7.79
N THR A 127 -8.55 -4.68 8.06
CA THR A 127 -9.13 -4.51 9.39
C THR A 127 -8.55 -5.48 10.41
N SER A 128 -8.25 -6.72 10.02
CA SER A 128 -7.59 -7.66 10.94
C SER A 128 -6.20 -7.17 11.38
N GLU A 129 -5.42 -6.64 10.44
CA GLU A 129 -4.08 -6.09 10.69
C GLU A 129 -4.13 -4.80 11.51
N THR A 130 -5.12 -3.93 11.27
CA THR A 130 -5.26 -2.70 12.06
C THR A 130 -5.69 -2.98 13.49
N VAL A 131 -6.58 -3.95 13.70
CA VAL A 131 -6.97 -4.38 15.04
C VAL A 131 -5.79 -5.01 15.78
N TRP A 132 -4.99 -5.82 15.07
CA TRP A 132 -3.76 -6.38 15.64
C TRP A 132 -2.77 -5.29 16.05
N LEU A 133 -2.48 -4.33 15.16
CA LEU A 133 -1.61 -3.18 15.46
C LEU A 133 -2.14 -2.30 16.57
N HIS A 134 -3.45 -2.06 16.61
CA HIS A 134 -4.09 -1.30 17.68
C HIS A 134 -3.85 -1.97 19.04
N SER A 135 -3.98 -3.30 19.09
CA SER A 135 -3.75 -4.09 20.31
C SER A 135 -2.29 -4.05 20.73
N LEU A 136 -1.36 -4.21 19.78
CA LEU A 136 0.09 -4.11 20.00
C LEU A 136 0.50 -2.75 20.58
N ILE A 137 -0.01 -1.65 19.99
CA ILE A 137 0.33 -0.29 20.43
C ILE A 137 -0.20 -0.03 21.84
N LYS A 138 -1.39 -0.56 22.15
CA LYS A 138 -1.97 -0.49 23.50
C LYS A 138 -1.13 -1.25 24.52
N GLU A 139 -0.62 -2.44 24.18
CA GLU A 139 0.30 -3.21 25.04
C GLU A 139 1.63 -2.50 25.28
N LEU A 140 2.12 -1.73 24.29
CA LEU A 140 3.30 -0.88 24.42
C LEU A 140 3.08 0.37 25.29
N GLY A 141 1.87 0.58 25.82
CA GLY A 141 1.53 1.71 26.71
C GLY A 141 1.33 3.03 25.97
N LEU A 142 1.14 3.01 24.66
CA LEU A 142 0.87 4.20 23.86
C LEU A 142 -0.64 4.42 23.72
N ASN A 143 -1.09 5.65 23.99
CA ASN A 143 -2.48 6.02 23.84
C ASN A 143 -2.78 6.37 22.39
N LEU A 144 -3.54 5.51 21.73
CA LEU A 144 -4.10 5.80 20.41
C LEU A 144 -5.25 6.80 20.55
N THR A 145 -5.17 7.92 19.84
CA THR A 145 -6.31 8.83 19.70
C THR A 145 -7.27 8.21 18.70
N SER A 146 -8.27 7.47 19.18
CA SER A 146 -9.30 6.88 18.34
C SER A 146 -10.29 7.95 17.89
N ASN A 147 -10.20 8.40 16.65
CA ASN A 147 -11.38 8.96 15.99
C ASN A 147 -12.14 7.77 15.41
N VAL A 148 -13.15 7.31 16.15
CA VAL A 148 -14.11 6.34 15.64
C VAL A 148 -15.05 7.10 14.72
N LEU A 149 -14.91 6.83 13.42
CA LEU A 149 -15.77 7.22 12.28
C LEU A 149 -15.88 8.72 11.99
#